data_AF-A0A3S5Y1T9-F1
#
_entry.id   AF-A0A3S5Y1T9-F1
#
_cell.length_a   1.000
_cell.length_b   1.000
_cell.length_c   1.000
_cell.angle_alpha   90.00
_cell.angle_beta   90.00
_cell.angle_gamma   90.00
#
_symmetry.space_group_name_H-M   'P 1'
#
loop_
_entity.id
_entity.type
_entity.pdbx_description
1 polymer ?
#
loop_
_entity_poly.entity_id
_entity_poly.type
_entity_poly.pdbx_seq_one_letter_code
_entity_poly.pdbx_strand_id
1 'polypeptide(L)'
;MSAISTVAELEAIYGEQPPLTLGKSISVLDEHCVAFLSFAPFAVLGVQGRSGAQHSVIVGGDPGTLTAEHAMALRVDVAGGVVPPDVEDGAPAGLVALVPGYGETLRVNGRVRRDGESVVLDVEEVFLHCARCVTRSKLWRDHQPSELAPITMEDSGFDDPHVLAFLGATSFLTLSSTDAGGHGDVSPKGDDRGFLVPLDSHRIALPDRPGNRRTDTFRNLLANPAVSLLALVPGDDRVLEVRGTAHLTTDPAVRARVQGGGALPELALLIDAERVDLRHEDSLQASGLWRPDRRIPKGALPTAGAIWTAHVGAS
;
A
#
# COMPACT_ATOMS: atom_id res chain seq x y z
N MET A 1 -9.32 6.42 26.76
CA MET A 1 -9.13 6.79 25.34
C MET A 1 -7.77 7.45 25.20
N SER A 2 -6.92 6.82 24.41
CA SER A 2 -5.48 7.10 24.32
C SER A 2 -5.10 7.24 22.84
N ALA A 3 -5.77 8.18 22.18
CA ALA A 3 -5.47 8.56 20.81
C ALA A 3 -4.13 9.31 20.76
N ILE A 4 -3.34 9.07 19.71
CA ILE A 4 -2.13 9.84 19.40
C ILE A 4 -2.52 10.91 18.40
N SER A 5 -2.23 12.16 18.74
CA SER A 5 -2.70 13.36 18.03
C SER A 5 -1.58 14.31 17.63
N THR A 6 -0.37 14.11 18.15
CA THR A 6 0.79 14.93 17.84
C THR A 6 1.99 14.08 17.46
N VAL A 7 2.91 14.69 16.71
CA VAL A 7 4.19 14.07 16.36
C VAL A 7 5.03 13.79 17.61
N ALA A 8 4.98 14.68 18.61
CA ALA A 8 5.71 14.49 19.86
C ALA A 8 5.23 13.24 20.64
N GLU A 9 3.92 13.00 20.67
CA GLU A 9 3.35 11.77 21.28
C GLU A 9 3.78 10.51 20.51
N LEU A 10 3.85 10.58 19.17
CA LEU A 10 4.33 9.48 18.33
C LEU A 10 5.82 9.19 18.57
N GLU A 11 6.65 10.25 18.64
CA GLU A 11 8.08 10.16 18.91
C GLU A 11 8.38 9.68 20.34
N ALA A 12 7.51 9.94 21.30
CA ALA A 12 7.63 9.36 22.64
C ALA A 12 7.55 7.82 22.64
N ILE A 13 6.92 7.22 21.63
CA ILE A 13 6.79 5.77 21.47
C ILE A 13 7.94 5.20 20.61
N TYR A 14 8.23 5.84 19.46
CA TYR A 14 9.14 5.28 18.47
C TYR A 14 10.49 5.97 18.32
N GLY A 15 10.66 7.12 18.97
CA GLY A 15 11.75 8.04 18.71
C GLY A 15 11.58 8.77 17.37
N GLU A 16 12.59 9.57 17.04
CA GLU A 16 12.69 10.23 15.74
C GLU A 16 12.88 9.22 14.60
N GLN A 17 12.50 9.62 13.38
CA GLN A 17 12.73 8.81 12.20
C GLN A 17 14.24 8.58 12.00
N PRO A 18 14.72 7.33 11.84
CA PRO A 18 16.14 7.07 11.71
C PRO A 18 16.71 7.72 10.42
N PRO A 19 17.71 8.61 10.50
CA PRO A 19 18.25 9.30 9.33
C PRO A 19 18.76 8.35 8.24
N LEU A 20 19.41 7.24 8.63
CA LEU A 20 19.89 6.22 7.69
C LEU A 20 18.76 5.46 6.97
N THR A 21 17.54 5.44 7.53
CA THR A 21 16.38 4.86 6.85
C THR A 21 15.80 5.84 5.84
N LEU A 22 15.81 7.15 6.16
CA LEU A 22 15.35 8.21 5.27
C LEU A 22 16.33 8.44 4.11
N GLY A 23 17.64 8.38 4.37
CA GLY A 23 18.69 8.53 3.34
C GLY A 23 18.77 7.40 2.31
N LYS A 24 17.80 6.48 2.29
CA LYS A 24 17.65 5.44 1.25
C LYS A 24 16.67 5.86 0.14
N SER A 25 16.10 7.05 0.26
CA SER A 25 15.26 7.67 -0.77
C SER A 25 16.12 8.45 -1.76
N ILE A 26 15.75 8.35 -3.04
CA ILE A 26 16.31 9.13 -4.13
C ILE A 26 15.17 9.88 -4.84
N SER A 27 15.47 10.95 -5.57
CA SER A 27 14.46 11.74 -6.31
C SER A 27 14.34 11.37 -7.78
N VAL A 28 15.00 10.29 -8.21
CA VAL A 28 15.05 9.84 -9.60
C VAL A 28 14.88 8.32 -9.70
N LEU A 29 14.38 7.85 -10.84
CA LEU A 29 14.36 6.44 -11.22
C LEU A 29 15.73 6.03 -11.76
N ASP A 30 16.56 5.46 -10.88
CA ASP A 30 17.85 4.90 -11.29
C ASP A 30 17.70 3.58 -12.06
N GLU A 31 18.82 3.01 -12.51
CA GLU A 31 18.82 1.75 -13.25
C GLU A 31 18.18 0.58 -12.48
N HIS A 32 18.24 0.58 -11.16
CA HIS A 32 17.64 -0.46 -10.32
C HIS A 32 16.13 -0.25 -10.19
N CYS A 33 15.65 0.99 -10.12
CA CYS A 33 14.23 1.31 -10.19
C CYS A 33 13.65 0.86 -11.53
N VAL A 34 14.30 1.21 -12.64
CA VAL A 34 13.88 0.82 -13.99
C VAL A 34 13.85 -0.71 -14.14
N ALA A 35 14.89 -1.41 -13.68
CA ALA A 35 14.92 -2.86 -13.68
C ALA A 35 13.77 -3.45 -12.85
N PHE A 36 13.53 -2.96 -11.63
CA PHE A 36 12.43 -3.43 -10.78
C PHE A 36 11.07 -3.26 -11.47
N LEU A 37 10.78 -2.07 -11.99
CA LEU A 37 9.52 -1.75 -12.66
C LEU A 37 9.29 -2.64 -13.89
N SER A 38 10.35 -2.99 -14.62
CA SER A 38 10.26 -3.89 -15.77
C SER A 38 9.81 -5.32 -15.41
N PHE A 39 9.87 -5.71 -14.14
CA PHE A 39 9.39 -7.00 -13.65
C PHE A 39 8.06 -6.89 -12.89
N ALA A 40 7.52 -5.69 -12.68
CA ALA A 40 6.34 -5.47 -11.84
C ALA A 40 5.05 -5.49 -12.69
N PRO A 41 4.27 -6.57 -12.66
CA PRO A 41 2.98 -6.63 -13.37
C PRO A 41 1.86 -5.94 -12.60
N PHE A 42 2.09 -5.55 -11.34
CA PHE A 42 1.07 -5.03 -10.44
C PHE A 42 1.59 -3.86 -9.61
N ALA A 43 0.75 -2.84 -9.46
CA ALA A 43 0.95 -1.75 -8.52
C ALA A 43 -0.39 -1.23 -7.97
N VAL A 44 -0.30 -0.50 -6.86
CA VAL A 44 -1.39 0.34 -6.38
C VAL A 44 -0.93 1.79 -6.41
N LEU A 45 -1.66 2.62 -7.14
CA LEU A 45 -1.48 4.06 -7.21
C LEU A 45 -2.51 4.73 -6.28
N GLY A 46 -2.03 5.33 -5.21
CA GLY A 46 -2.80 6.14 -4.28
C GLY A 46 -2.82 7.59 -4.74
N VAL A 47 -4.00 8.18 -4.89
CA VAL A 47 -4.18 9.56 -5.36
C VAL A 47 -5.16 10.31 -4.47
N GLN A 48 -4.96 11.63 -4.38
CA GLN A 48 -5.89 12.52 -3.70
C GLN A 48 -6.79 13.26 -4.72
N GLY A 49 -8.10 13.15 -4.56
CA GLY A 49 -9.07 13.94 -5.31
C GLY A 49 -9.19 15.37 -4.77
N ARG A 50 -9.83 16.27 -5.53
CA ARG A 50 -10.04 17.68 -5.13
C ARG A 50 -10.73 17.89 -3.79
N SER A 51 -11.56 16.94 -3.38
CA SER A 51 -12.26 16.97 -2.09
C SER A 51 -11.33 16.69 -0.90
N GLY A 52 -10.08 16.27 -1.16
CA GLY A 52 -9.15 15.76 -0.17
C GLY A 52 -9.27 14.24 0.06
N ALA A 53 -10.28 13.60 -0.52
CA ALA A 53 -10.49 12.16 -0.43
C ALA A 53 -9.33 11.39 -1.07
N GLN A 54 -8.94 10.28 -0.43
CA GLN A 54 -7.93 9.36 -0.94
C GLN A 54 -8.59 8.25 -1.75
N HIS A 55 -7.92 7.80 -2.80
CA HIS A 55 -8.39 6.73 -3.68
C HIS A 55 -7.25 5.75 -3.97
N SER A 56 -7.57 4.47 -4.07
CA SER A 56 -6.63 3.45 -4.54
C SER A 56 -6.99 3.06 -5.98
N VAL A 57 -6.10 3.34 -6.91
CA VAL A 57 -6.19 2.90 -8.30
C VAL A 57 -5.33 1.65 -8.45
N ILE A 58 -5.95 0.57 -8.92
CA ILE A 58 -5.29 -0.72 -9.11
C ILE A 58 -4.72 -0.74 -10.51
N VAL A 59 -3.45 -1.11 -10.60
CA VAL A 59 -2.70 -1.17 -11.85
C VAL A 59 -2.28 -2.62 -12.03
N GLY A 60 -2.71 -3.24 -13.11
CA GLY A 60 -2.37 -4.64 -13.36
C GLY A 60 -2.37 -4.99 -14.84
N GLY A 61 -1.34 -5.73 -15.25
CA GLY A 61 -1.14 -6.14 -16.64
C GLY A 61 0.15 -6.95 -16.82
N ASP A 62 0.59 -7.10 -18.06
CA ASP A 62 1.89 -7.72 -18.35
C ASP A 62 3.05 -6.76 -17.98
N PRO A 63 4.28 -7.27 -17.77
CA PRO A 63 5.47 -6.45 -17.66
C PRO A 63 5.55 -5.39 -18.77
N GLY A 64 5.65 -4.11 -18.38
CA GLY A 64 5.55 -2.94 -19.27
C GLY A 64 4.46 -1.95 -18.88
N THR A 65 3.47 -2.35 -18.07
CA THR A 65 2.42 -1.46 -17.52
C THR A 65 2.99 -0.30 -16.69
N LEU A 66 4.19 -0.48 -16.12
CA LEU A 66 4.95 0.55 -15.43
C LEU A 66 6.23 0.83 -16.20
N THR A 67 6.31 1.99 -16.85
CA THR A 67 7.44 2.35 -17.72
C THR A 67 8.05 3.67 -17.31
N ALA A 68 9.34 3.68 -16.99
CA ALA A 68 10.09 4.92 -16.80
C ALA A 68 10.30 5.61 -18.17
N GLU A 69 9.64 6.74 -18.42
CA GLU A 69 9.85 7.52 -19.65
C GLU A 69 11.22 8.22 -19.60
N HIS A 70 11.59 8.70 -18.41
CA HIS A 70 12.91 9.18 -18.07
C HIS A 70 13.08 9.16 -16.54
N ALA A 71 14.23 9.64 -16.04
CA ALA A 71 14.62 9.57 -14.63
C ALA A 71 13.65 10.23 -13.65
N MET A 72 12.68 11.04 -14.09
CA MET A 72 11.73 11.75 -13.22
C MET A 72 10.27 11.56 -13.64
N ALA A 73 9.99 10.62 -14.54
CA ALA A 73 8.64 10.39 -15.05
C ALA A 73 8.39 8.88 -15.16
N LEU A 74 7.40 8.41 -14.41
CA LEU A 74 6.89 7.04 -14.48
C LEU A 74 5.54 7.05 -15.18
N ARG A 75 5.47 6.48 -16.39
CA ARG A 75 4.19 6.15 -17.03
C ARG A 75 3.57 4.94 -16.36
N VAL A 76 2.29 5.07 -16.05
CA VAL A 76 1.42 4.06 -15.43
C VAL A 76 0.24 3.86 -16.38
N ASP A 77 0.19 2.70 -17.04
CA ASP A 77 -0.95 2.34 -17.88
C ASP A 77 -2.07 1.80 -17.00
N VAL A 78 -3.13 2.58 -16.85
CA VAL A 78 -4.23 2.28 -15.93
C VAL A 78 -5.39 1.56 -16.63
N ALA A 79 -5.08 0.71 -17.60
CA ALA A 79 -6.08 -0.08 -18.32
C ALA A 79 -6.86 -0.97 -17.34
N GLY A 80 -8.15 -0.66 -17.13
CA GLY A 80 -9.00 -1.32 -16.12
C GLY A 80 -9.07 -0.61 -14.75
N GLY A 81 -8.18 0.35 -14.47
CA GLY A 81 -8.13 1.14 -13.23
C GLY A 81 -8.41 2.62 -13.47
N VAL A 82 -9.68 3.02 -13.56
CA VAL A 82 -10.04 4.41 -13.86
C VAL A 82 -9.56 5.35 -12.75
N VAL A 83 -8.68 6.28 -13.10
CA VAL A 83 -8.32 7.39 -12.21
C VAL A 83 -9.57 8.21 -11.93
N PRO A 84 -9.94 8.43 -10.65
CA PRO A 84 -11.15 9.15 -10.30
C PRO A 84 -11.25 10.50 -11.03
N PRO A 85 -12.43 10.87 -11.54
CA PRO A 85 -12.59 12.06 -12.37
C PRO A 85 -12.23 13.36 -11.65
N ASP A 86 -12.25 13.38 -10.33
CA ASP A 86 -11.89 14.51 -9.48
C ASP A 86 -10.40 14.59 -9.11
N VAL A 87 -9.54 13.74 -9.66
CA VAL A 87 -8.07 13.83 -9.51
C VAL A 87 -7.49 14.75 -10.58
N GLU A 88 -6.93 15.89 -10.21
CA GLU A 88 -6.38 16.88 -11.16
C GLU A 88 -4.88 16.67 -11.42
N ASP A 89 -4.37 17.28 -12.50
CA ASP A 89 -2.92 17.35 -12.73
C ASP A 89 -2.24 18.09 -11.56
N GLY A 90 -1.10 17.57 -11.11
CA GLY A 90 -0.39 18.02 -9.92
C GLY A 90 -0.89 17.41 -8.61
N ALA A 91 -1.95 16.58 -8.64
CA ALA A 91 -2.48 15.94 -7.44
C ALA A 91 -1.42 15.06 -6.76
N PRO A 92 -1.32 15.11 -5.41
CA PRO A 92 -0.42 14.25 -4.66
C PRO A 92 -0.69 12.77 -4.93
N ALA A 93 0.37 12.00 -5.14
CA ALA A 93 0.26 10.57 -5.37
C ALA A 93 1.43 9.78 -4.81
N GLY A 94 1.14 8.54 -4.45
CA GLY A 94 2.12 7.53 -4.14
C GLY A 94 1.81 6.26 -4.92
N LEU A 95 2.83 5.47 -5.23
CA LEU A 95 2.68 4.20 -5.91
C LEU A 95 3.50 3.15 -5.18
N VAL A 96 2.94 1.95 -5.00
CA VAL A 96 3.70 0.78 -4.57
C VAL A 96 3.62 -0.31 -5.64
N ALA A 97 4.78 -0.72 -6.15
CA ALA A 97 4.92 -1.76 -7.16
C ALA A 97 5.36 -3.09 -6.53
N LEU A 98 4.80 -4.19 -7.04
CA LEU A 98 5.08 -5.54 -6.57
C LEU A 98 5.62 -6.40 -7.70
N VAL A 99 6.67 -7.17 -7.38
CA VAL A 99 7.27 -8.15 -8.29
C VAL A 99 7.05 -9.54 -7.71
N PRO A 100 6.28 -10.42 -8.37
CA PRO A 100 6.03 -11.78 -7.90
C PRO A 100 7.33 -12.53 -7.58
N GLY A 101 7.44 -13.01 -6.33
CA GLY A 101 8.62 -13.74 -5.85
C GLY A 101 9.76 -12.88 -5.32
N TYR A 102 9.67 -11.55 -5.39
CA TYR A 102 10.68 -10.64 -4.83
C TYR A 102 10.23 -10.08 -3.47
N GLY A 103 11.15 -10.01 -2.50
CA GLY A 103 10.81 -9.74 -1.09
C GLY A 103 10.36 -8.30 -0.84
N GLU A 104 11.08 -7.34 -1.39
CA GLU A 104 10.84 -5.91 -1.23
C GLU A 104 9.80 -5.39 -2.23
N THR A 105 9.22 -4.23 -1.92
CA THR A 105 8.36 -3.49 -2.86
C THR A 105 9.04 -2.16 -3.22
N LEU A 106 8.80 -1.64 -4.41
CA LEU A 106 9.29 -0.31 -4.79
C LEU A 106 8.20 0.71 -4.56
N ARG A 107 8.53 1.82 -3.88
CA ARG A 107 7.63 2.95 -3.68
C ARG A 107 8.10 4.13 -4.52
N VAL A 108 7.18 4.76 -5.23
CA VAL A 108 7.40 5.93 -6.08
C VAL A 108 6.35 6.97 -5.68
N ASN A 109 6.78 8.06 -5.09
CA ASN A 109 5.92 9.17 -4.67
C ASN A 109 6.14 10.36 -5.61
N GLY A 110 5.10 11.14 -5.82
CA GLY A 110 5.15 12.26 -6.75
C GLY A 110 3.79 12.88 -7.03
N ARG A 111 3.61 13.37 -8.25
CA ARG A 111 2.39 14.05 -8.69
C ARG A 111 1.83 13.46 -9.97
N VAL A 112 0.50 13.35 -10.02
CA VAL A 112 -0.21 12.83 -11.18
C VAL A 112 -0.25 13.87 -12.28
N ARG A 113 -0.01 13.42 -13.52
CA ARG A 113 -0.31 14.15 -14.75
C ARG A 113 -1.04 13.21 -15.69
N ARG A 114 -2.25 13.57 -16.10
CA ARG A 114 -3.08 12.74 -16.98
C ARG A 114 -2.49 12.69 -18.38
N ASP A 115 -2.48 11.52 -18.99
CA ASP A 115 -2.05 11.33 -20.38
C ASP A 115 -2.94 10.32 -21.10
N GLY A 116 -4.06 10.81 -21.65
CA GLY A 116 -5.05 9.95 -22.32
C GLY A 116 -5.65 8.91 -21.37
N GLU A 117 -5.44 7.63 -21.69
CA GLU A 117 -5.86 6.48 -20.87
C GLU A 117 -4.79 6.04 -19.85
N SER A 118 -3.67 6.74 -19.78
CA SER A 118 -2.59 6.50 -18.82
C SER A 118 -2.42 7.69 -17.87
N VAL A 119 -1.60 7.50 -16.85
CA VAL A 119 -1.10 8.56 -15.98
C VAL A 119 0.41 8.57 -16.03
N VAL A 120 0.99 9.76 -16.01
CA VAL A 120 2.40 9.93 -15.69
C VAL A 120 2.51 10.43 -14.26
N LEU A 121 3.33 9.75 -13.47
CA LEU A 121 3.73 10.18 -12.14
C LEU A 121 5.05 10.96 -12.28
N ASP A 122 4.98 12.28 -12.09
CA ASP A 122 6.16 13.14 -11.99
C ASP A 122 6.82 12.86 -10.62
N VAL A 123 8.00 12.22 -10.65
CA VAL A 123 8.64 11.58 -9.50
C VAL A 123 9.28 12.62 -8.58
N GLU A 124 8.96 12.54 -7.29
CA GLU A 124 9.55 13.35 -6.22
C GLU A 124 10.42 12.49 -5.29
N GLU A 125 10.03 11.23 -5.05
CA GLU A 125 10.75 10.32 -4.15
C GLU A 125 10.60 8.86 -4.59
N VAL A 126 11.68 8.08 -4.52
CA VAL A 126 11.69 6.65 -4.82
C VAL A 126 12.53 5.91 -3.80
N PHE A 127 12.02 4.77 -3.32
CA PHE A 127 12.77 3.91 -2.41
C PHE A 127 12.22 2.48 -2.37
N LEU A 128 13.12 1.54 -2.08
CA LEU A 128 12.72 0.19 -1.71
C LEU A 128 12.16 0.13 -0.30
N HIS A 129 10.95 -0.40 -0.18
CA HIS A 129 10.31 -0.72 1.08
C HIS A 129 10.68 -2.15 1.52
N CYS A 130 10.95 -2.32 2.82
CA CYS A 130 11.51 -3.57 3.35
C CYS A 130 10.55 -4.77 3.21
N ALA A 131 11.11 -5.97 3.06
CA ALA A 131 10.37 -7.21 2.83
C ALA A 131 9.52 -7.74 3.99
N ARG A 132 9.45 -7.03 5.14
CA ARG A 132 8.76 -7.56 6.34
C ARG A 132 7.27 -7.76 6.12
N CYS A 133 6.58 -6.83 5.44
CA CYS A 133 5.15 -6.97 5.15
C CYS A 133 4.88 -8.18 4.25
N VAL A 134 5.64 -8.33 3.16
CA VAL A 134 5.57 -9.45 2.20
C VAL A 134 5.88 -10.80 2.87
N THR A 135 6.89 -10.83 3.74
CA THR A 135 7.30 -12.05 4.44
C THR A 135 6.22 -12.50 5.43
N ARG A 136 5.71 -11.58 6.27
CA ARG A 136 4.68 -11.91 7.26
C ARG A 136 3.36 -12.31 6.62
N SER A 137 2.97 -11.62 5.54
CA SER A 137 1.75 -11.94 4.79
C SER A 137 1.79 -13.24 4.01
N LYS A 138 2.99 -13.83 3.88
CA LYS A 138 3.26 -15.03 3.08
C LYS A 138 2.82 -14.81 1.61
N LEU A 139 3.00 -13.58 1.12
CA LEU A 139 2.45 -13.13 -0.16
C LEU A 139 2.78 -14.09 -1.31
N TRP A 140 4.04 -14.54 -1.38
CA TRP A 140 4.55 -15.39 -2.46
C TRP A 140 4.57 -16.89 -2.18
N ARG A 141 3.84 -17.36 -1.15
CA ARG A 141 3.62 -18.81 -0.99
C ARG A 141 2.64 -19.31 -2.04
N ASP A 142 2.60 -20.62 -2.24
CA ASP A 142 1.56 -21.21 -3.07
C ASP A 142 0.22 -21.09 -2.35
N HIS A 143 -0.74 -20.49 -3.04
CA HIS A 143 -2.11 -20.31 -2.58
C HIS A 143 -3.03 -21.01 -3.57
N GLN A 144 -4.09 -21.63 -3.06
CA GLN A 144 -5.14 -22.15 -3.92
C GLN A 144 -5.95 -20.96 -4.43
N PRO A 145 -6.27 -20.91 -5.74
CA PRO A 145 -7.21 -19.94 -6.27
C PRO A 145 -8.53 -20.00 -5.51
N SER A 146 -9.10 -18.85 -5.21
CA SER A 146 -10.43 -18.74 -4.61
C SER A 146 -11.47 -19.37 -5.54
N GLU A 147 -12.31 -20.26 -5.01
CA GLU A 147 -13.45 -20.83 -5.75
C GLU A 147 -14.73 -19.98 -5.59
N LEU A 148 -14.64 -18.86 -4.87
CA LEU A 148 -15.78 -17.97 -4.66
C LEU A 148 -16.12 -17.23 -5.96
N ALA A 149 -17.41 -17.15 -6.26
CA ALA A 149 -17.88 -16.42 -7.43
C ALA A 149 -17.50 -14.92 -7.35
N PRO A 150 -17.25 -14.27 -8.49
CA PRO A 150 -17.14 -12.82 -8.56
C PRO A 150 -18.34 -12.16 -7.91
N ILE A 151 -18.08 -11.16 -7.08
CA ILE A 151 -19.11 -10.36 -6.41
C ILE A 151 -18.71 -8.89 -6.54
N THR A 152 -19.71 -8.03 -6.62
CA THR A 152 -19.54 -6.58 -6.49
C THR A 152 -20.52 -6.10 -5.45
N MET A 153 -19.98 -5.49 -4.40
CA MET A 153 -20.72 -4.86 -3.31
C MET A 153 -20.15 -3.46 -3.16
N GLU A 154 -21.03 -2.48 -3.19
CA GLU A 154 -20.69 -1.08 -2.97
C GLU A 154 -21.35 -0.59 -1.69
N ASP A 155 -20.65 0.27 -0.97
CA ASP A 155 -21.19 0.95 0.22
C ASP A 155 -21.77 -0.02 1.27
N SER A 156 -21.02 -1.08 1.55
CA SER A 156 -21.36 -2.11 2.53
C SER A 156 -20.87 -1.74 3.95
N GLY A 157 -20.93 -2.69 4.86
CA GLY A 157 -20.41 -2.58 6.23
C GLY A 157 -19.48 -3.74 6.58
N PHE A 158 -18.69 -3.58 7.63
CA PHE A 158 -17.84 -4.64 8.17
C PHE A 158 -18.61 -5.73 8.93
N ASP A 159 -19.93 -5.61 9.03
CA ASP A 159 -20.85 -6.64 9.54
C ASP A 159 -21.43 -7.52 8.41
N ASP A 160 -21.20 -7.18 7.14
CA ASP A 160 -21.62 -8.00 6.01
C ASP A 160 -20.84 -9.33 5.98
N PRO A 161 -21.51 -10.49 5.80
CA PRO A 161 -20.86 -11.79 5.80
C PRO A 161 -19.76 -11.97 4.75
N HIS A 162 -19.90 -11.38 3.55
CA HIS A 162 -18.91 -11.48 2.49
C HIS A 162 -17.68 -10.61 2.81
N VAL A 163 -17.91 -9.41 3.35
CA VAL A 163 -16.83 -8.52 3.82
C VAL A 163 -16.08 -9.16 4.99
N LEU A 164 -16.79 -9.72 5.98
CA LEU A 164 -16.20 -10.43 7.11
C LEU A 164 -15.35 -11.62 6.66
N ALA A 165 -15.84 -12.42 5.71
CA ALA A 165 -15.10 -13.54 5.16
C ALA A 165 -13.82 -13.08 4.44
N PHE A 166 -13.90 -11.99 3.66
CA PHE A 166 -12.75 -11.43 2.96
C PHE A 166 -11.70 -10.85 3.93
N LEU A 167 -12.14 -10.11 4.95
CA LEU A 167 -11.26 -9.59 6.01
C LEU A 167 -10.55 -10.72 6.76
N GLY A 168 -11.26 -11.80 7.11
CA GLY A 168 -10.68 -12.97 7.77
C GLY A 168 -9.61 -13.69 6.92
N ALA A 169 -9.71 -13.59 5.59
CA ALA A 169 -8.72 -14.16 4.67
C ALA A 169 -7.56 -13.19 4.34
N THR A 170 -7.74 -11.88 4.56
CA THR A 170 -6.79 -10.84 4.18
C THR A 170 -5.49 -10.97 4.95
N SER A 171 -4.36 -10.98 4.25
CA SER A 171 -3.01 -10.97 4.83
C SER A 171 -2.14 -9.82 4.35
N PHE A 172 -2.56 -9.07 3.33
CA PHE A 172 -1.82 -7.94 2.78
C PHE A 172 -2.76 -6.78 2.44
N LEU A 173 -2.28 -5.56 2.57
CA LEU A 173 -2.99 -4.36 2.13
C LEU A 173 -2.02 -3.26 1.73
N THR A 174 -2.54 -2.27 1.02
CA THR A 174 -1.89 -0.97 0.81
C THR A 174 -2.71 0.13 1.47
N LEU A 175 -2.03 1.16 1.97
CA LEU A 175 -2.67 2.31 2.63
C LEU A 175 -2.15 3.61 1.99
N SER A 176 -3.03 4.31 1.28
CA SER A 176 -2.77 5.63 0.71
C SER A 176 -2.98 6.72 1.76
N SER A 177 -2.06 7.68 1.80
CA SER A 177 -2.12 8.84 2.69
C SER A 177 -1.37 10.02 2.06
N THR A 178 -1.60 11.23 2.56
CA THR A 178 -0.87 12.44 2.15
C THR A 178 -0.41 13.23 3.37
N ASP A 179 0.76 13.86 3.28
CA ASP A 179 1.25 14.75 4.34
C ASP A 179 0.64 16.17 4.27
N ALA A 180 1.04 17.04 5.19
CA ALA A 180 0.62 18.46 5.22
C ALA A 180 1.14 19.29 4.03
N GLY A 181 2.23 18.83 3.39
CA GLY A 181 2.86 19.48 2.24
C GLY A 181 2.25 19.07 0.90
N GLY A 182 1.28 18.15 0.90
CA GLY A 182 0.70 17.61 -0.33
C GLY A 182 1.64 16.66 -1.06
N HIS A 183 2.41 15.84 -0.33
CA HIS A 183 3.11 14.68 -0.86
C HIS A 183 2.29 13.42 -0.58
N GLY A 184 2.09 12.59 -1.60
CA GLY A 184 1.36 11.33 -1.50
C GLY A 184 2.27 10.15 -1.15
N ASP A 185 1.70 9.12 -0.52
CA ASP A 185 2.44 7.95 -0.07
C ASP A 185 1.52 6.71 -0.01
N VAL A 186 1.97 5.58 -0.56
CA VAL A 186 1.24 4.29 -0.48
C VAL A 186 2.05 3.26 0.26
N SER A 187 1.55 2.83 1.42
CA SER A 187 2.28 2.02 2.40
C SER A 187 1.78 0.58 2.40
N PRO A 188 2.61 -0.42 2.03
CA PRO A 188 2.21 -1.82 2.12
C PRO A 188 2.26 -2.31 3.57
N LYS A 189 1.19 -2.94 4.05
CA LYS A 189 1.11 -3.62 5.34
C LYS A 189 0.80 -5.10 5.11
N GLY A 190 1.40 -5.95 5.94
CA GLY A 190 1.24 -7.39 5.80
C GLY A 190 1.56 -8.13 7.08
N ASP A 191 0.72 -9.11 7.36
CA ASP A 191 0.71 -9.92 8.58
C ASP A 191 -0.04 -11.25 8.36
N ASP A 192 -0.19 -12.08 9.39
CA ASP A 192 -1.04 -13.26 9.31
C ASP A 192 -2.49 -12.93 8.89
N ARG A 193 -3.17 -13.92 8.30
CA ARG A 193 -4.55 -13.76 7.82
C ARG A 193 -5.48 -13.27 8.94
N GLY A 194 -6.36 -12.33 8.63
CA GLY A 194 -7.33 -11.79 9.60
C GLY A 194 -6.76 -10.72 10.53
N PHE A 195 -5.63 -10.10 10.18
CA PHE A 195 -5.04 -9.02 10.99
C PHE A 195 -5.81 -7.68 10.90
N LEU A 196 -6.75 -7.57 9.97
CA LEU A 196 -7.75 -6.50 9.93
C LEU A 196 -8.94 -6.92 10.79
N VAL A 197 -9.13 -6.22 11.92
CA VAL A 197 -10.12 -6.59 12.93
C VAL A 197 -11.27 -5.58 12.93
N PRO A 198 -12.48 -5.95 12.46
CA PRO A 198 -13.68 -5.17 12.68
C PRO A 198 -13.92 -4.90 14.17
N LEU A 199 -14.18 -3.65 14.52
CA LEU A 199 -14.60 -3.26 15.85
C LEU A 199 -16.13 -3.05 15.93
N ASP A 200 -16.72 -2.64 14.82
CA ASP A 200 -18.16 -2.49 14.56
C ASP A 200 -18.39 -2.46 13.03
N SER A 201 -19.59 -2.08 12.57
CA SER A 201 -19.97 -2.09 11.14
C SER A 201 -19.24 -1.07 10.28
N HIS A 202 -18.62 -0.02 10.85
CA HIS A 202 -17.91 1.02 10.10
C HIS A 202 -16.51 1.32 10.62
N ARG A 203 -16.02 0.58 11.61
CA ARG A 203 -14.66 0.73 12.13
C ARG A 203 -13.88 -0.56 12.07
N ILE A 204 -12.68 -0.49 11.49
CA ILE A 204 -11.66 -1.56 11.55
C ILE A 204 -10.43 -1.09 12.31
N ALA A 205 -9.70 -2.04 12.88
CA ALA A 205 -8.42 -1.83 13.51
C ALA A 205 -7.36 -2.73 12.89
N LEU A 206 -6.14 -2.22 12.79
CA LEU A 206 -4.97 -3.00 12.38
C LEU A 206 -3.80 -2.75 13.34
N PRO A 207 -2.99 -3.78 13.63
CA PRO A 207 -1.82 -3.63 14.49
C PRO A 207 -0.71 -2.89 13.75
N ASP A 208 0.02 -2.01 14.44
CA ASP A 208 1.33 -1.62 13.96
C ASP A 208 2.36 -2.69 14.30
N ARG A 209 2.99 -3.23 13.26
CA ARG A 209 3.95 -4.33 13.41
C ARG A 209 5.37 -3.80 13.25
N PRO A 210 6.33 -4.29 14.06
CA PRO A 210 7.71 -3.82 14.01
C PRO A 210 8.28 -3.79 12.59
N GLY A 211 8.72 -2.60 12.17
CA GLY A 211 9.25 -2.32 10.84
C GLY A 211 10.64 -1.66 10.88
N ASN A 212 10.87 -0.73 9.96
CA ASN A 212 12.09 0.11 9.87
C ASN A 212 11.96 1.45 10.63
N ARG A 213 10.85 1.66 11.36
CA ARG A 213 10.51 2.89 12.09
C ARG A 213 10.50 4.16 11.23
N ARG A 214 10.20 4.04 9.92
CA ARG A 214 10.08 5.23 9.06
C ARG A 214 8.83 6.06 9.39
N THR A 215 7.78 5.49 9.98
CA THR A 215 6.59 6.21 10.50
C THR A 215 5.92 7.26 9.56
N ASP A 216 6.21 7.28 8.24
CA ASP A 216 5.73 8.34 7.33
C ASP A 216 4.21 8.38 7.32
N THR A 217 3.57 7.22 7.13
CA THR A 217 2.10 7.08 7.19
C THR A 217 1.54 7.65 8.50
N PHE A 218 2.19 7.45 9.64
CA PHE A 218 1.70 7.96 10.92
C PHE A 218 1.80 9.48 11.01
N ARG A 219 2.89 10.07 10.52
CA ARG A 219 3.02 11.53 10.43
C ARG A 219 2.01 12.13 9.46
N ASN A 220 1.78 11.47 8.32
CA ASN A 220 0.74 11.87 7.36
C ASN A 220 -0.63 11.93 8.04
N LEU A 221 -1.01 10.87 8.76
CA LEU A 221 -2.29 10.77 9.45
C LEU A 221 -2.51 11.82 10.54
N LEU A 222 -1.44 12.25 11.21
CA LEU A 222 -1.51 13.32 12.20
C LEU A 222 -1.76 14.70 11.56
N ALA A 223 -1.40 14.87 10.29
CA ALA A 223 -1.66 16.09 9.53
C ALA A 223 -2.96 16.04 8.72
N ASN A 224 -3.24 14.89 8.11
CA ASN A 224 -4.40 14.63 7.27
C ASN A 224 -4.91 13.20 7.54
N PRO A 225 -6.08 13.04 8.19
CA PRO A 225 -6.57 11.71 8.55
C PRO A 225 -7.15 10.93 7.37
N ALA A 226 -7.37 11.56 6.20
CA ALA A 226 -7.98 10.89 5.05
C ALA A 226 -7.10 9.74 4.55
N VAL A 227 -7.71 8.58 4.31
CA VAL A 227 -7.05 7.36 3.81
C VAL A 227 -7.88 6.60 2.79
N SER A 228 -7.19 5.86 1.93
CA SER A 228 -7.76 4.73 1.20
C SER A 228 -6.92 3.49 1.51
N LEU A 229 -7.59 2.42 1.90
CA LEU A 229 -6.99 1.11 2.16
C LEU A 229 -7.48 0.16 1.08
N LEU A 230 -6.56 -0.59 0.48
CA LEU A 230 -6.89 -1.69 -0.44
C LEU A 230 -6.37 -3.00 0.15
N ALA A 231 -7.29 -3.88 0.55
CA ALA A 231 -7.00 -5.20 1.10
C ALA A 231 -6.98 -6.27 0.01
N LEU A 232 -5.96 -7.13 0.08
CA LEU A 232 -5.69 -8.22 -0.86
C LEU A 232 -5.64 -9.56 -0.13
N VAL A 233 -6.20 -10.58 -0.77
CA VAL A 233 -6.12 -11.98 -0.33
C VAL A 233 -5.30 -12.75 -1.39
N PRO A 234 -4.12 -13.28 -1.04
CA PRO A 234 -3.34 -14.05 -2.01
C PRO A 234 -4.13 -15.25 -2.56
N GLY A 235 -4.28 -15.32 -3.88
CA GLY A 235 -5.09 -16.32 -4.57
C GLY A 235 -6.55 -15.91 -4.83
N ASP A 236 -6.98 -14.72 -4.42
CA ASP A 236 -8.31 -14.18 -4.70
C ASP A 236 -8.18 -12.94 -5.58
N ASP A 237 -8.96 -12.88 -6.68
CA ASP A 237 -8.95 -11.75 -7.61
C ASP A 237 -9.93 -10.64 -7.19
N ARG A 238 -10.59 -10.80 -6.03
CA ARG A 238 -11.37 -9.73 -5.41
C ARG A 238 -10.48 -8.86 -4.52
N VAL A 239 -10.93 -7.62 -4.33
CA VAL A 239 -10.31 -6.62 -3.48
C VAL A 239 -11.36 -5.97 -2.59
N LEU A 240 -10.95 -5.58 -1.39
CA LEU A 240 -11.75 -4.76 -0.50
C LEU A 240 -11.11 -3.37 -0.41
N GLU A 241 -11.81 -2.36 -0.89
CA GLU A 241 -11.43 -0.96 -0.75
C GLU A 241 -12.20 -0.32 0.41
N VAL A 242 -11.48 0.34 1.30
CA VAL A 242 -12.03 1.11 2.42
C VAL A 242 -11.55 2.54 2.31
N ARG A 243 -12.47 3.50 2.23
CA ARG A 243 -12.17 4.93 2.25
C ARG A 243 -12.74 5.56 3.51
N GLY A 244 -12.03 6.53 4.05
CA GLY A 244 -12.50 7.28 5.21
C GLY A 244 -11.35 7.95 5.95
N THR A 245 -11.41 7.94 7.28
CA THR A 245 -10.42 8.61 8.14
C THR A 245 -9.73 7.63 9.06
N ALA A 246 -8.47 7.90 9.40
CA ALA A 246 -7.70 7.02 10.27
C ALA A 246 -7.00 7.75 11.41
N HIS A 247 -6.92 7.07 12.55
CA HIS A 247 -6.34 7.60 13.79
C HIS A 247 -5.51 6.56 14.52
N LEU A 248 -4.46 7.01 15.19
CA LEU A 248 -3.56 6.17 15.96
C LEU A 248 -4.05 6.05 17.40
N THR A 249 -3.96 4.84 17.97
CA THR A 249 -4.37 4.60 19.35
C THR A 249 -3.41 3.69 20.09
N THR A 250 -3.17 3.99 21.37
CA THR A 250 -2.46 3.11 22.31
C THR A 250 -3.41 2.39 23.25
N ASP A 251 -4.72 2.38 22.95
CA ASP A 251 -5.75 1.82 23.82
C ASP A 251 -5.47 0.33 24.08
N PRO A 252 -5.26 -0.09 25.35
CA PRO A 252 -4.94 -1.47 25.66
C PRO A 252 -5.99 -2.47 25.17
N ALA A 253 -7.28 -2.11 25.18
CA ALA A 253 -8.35 -2.98 24.73
C ALA A 253 -8.31 -3.19 23.21
N VAL A 254 -8.03 -2.13 22.44
CA VAL A 254 -7.88 -2.23 20.98
C VAL A 254 -6.62 -3.03 20.64
N ARG A 255 -5.48 -2.71 21.27
CA ARG A 255 -4.20 -3.39 21.04
C ARG A 255 -4.29 -4.89 21.33
N ALA A 256 -5.00 -5.27 22.40
CA ALA A 256 -5.25 -6.67 22.73
C ALA A 256 -6.09 -7.37 21.65
N ARG A 257 -7.10 -6.70 21.08
CA ARG A 257 -7.92 -7.24 19.98
C ARG A 257 -7.11 -7.49 18.70
N VAL A 258 -6.19 -6.59 18.36
CA VAL A 258 -5.38 -6.69 17.13
C VAL A 258 -4.04 -7.43 17.31
N GLN A 259 -3.77 -7.96 18.50
CA GLN A 259 -2.47 -8.60 18.79
C GLN A 259 -2.17 -9.79 17.88
N GLY A 260 -3.18 -10.62 17.59
CA GLY A 260 -3.00 -11.89 16.87
C GLY A 260 -2.01 -12.83 17.59
N GLY A 261 -1.23 -13.60 16.82
CA GLY A 261 -0.24 -14.54 17.38
C GLY A 261 1.10 -13.94 17.82
N GLY A 262 1.26 -12.62 17.70
CA GLY A 262 2.53 -11.91 17.96
C GLY A 262 2.60 -11.21 19.31
N ALA A 263 3.65 -10.40 19.47
CA ALA A 263 3.76 -9.45 20.59
C ALA A 263 2.63 -8.40 20.52
N LEU A 264 2.23 -7.89 21.68
CA LEU A 264 1.31 -6.76 21.77
C LEU A 264 1.91 -5.57 20.99
N PRO A 265 1.20 -5.03 19.98
CA PRO A 265 1.71 -3.90 19.22
C PRO A 265 1.81 -2.66 20.12
N GLU A 266 2.74 -1.75 19.86
CA GLU A 266 2.84 -0.50 20.64
C GLU A 266 1.64 0.41 20.37
N LEU A 267 1.16 0.43 19.12
CA LEU A 267 -0.03 1.14 18.70
C LEU A 267 -0.88 0.32 17.73
N ALA A 268 -2.14 0.72 17.60
CA ALA A 268 -3.04 0.28 16.54
C ALA A 268 -3.46 1.47 15.70
N LEU A 269 -3.73 1.22 14.41
CA LEU A 269 -4.39 2.18 13.55
C LEU A 269 -5.88 1.80 13.50
N LEU A 270 -6.74 2.78 13.77
CA LEU A 270 -8.18 2.70 13.59
C LEU A 270 -8.55 3.38 12.27
N ILE A 271 -9.46 2.79 11.51
CA ILE A 271 -10.04 3.41 10.32
C ILE A 271 -11.55 3.45 10.51
N ASP A 272 -12.09 4.67 10.46
CA ASP A 272 -13.50 4.98 10.38
C ASP A 272 -13.88 5.07 8.90
N ALA A 273 -14.63 4.08 8.42
CA ALA A 273 -14.99 3.92 7.03
C ALA A 273 -16.19 4.80 6.66
N GLU A 274 -16.01 5.59 5.62
CA GLU A 274 -17.06 6.30 4.89
C GLU A 274 -17.60 5.46 3.74
N ARG A 275 -16.79 4.53 3.21
CA ARG A 275 -17.18 3.60 2.16
C ARG A 275 -16.41 2.29 2.29
N VAL A 276 -17.11 1.19 2.05
CA VAL A 276 -16.57 -0.18 2.06
C VAL A 276 -17.05 -0.89 0.79
N ASP A 277 -16.14 -1.12 -0.16
CA ASP A 277 -16.45 -1.76 -1.44
C ASP A 277 -15.69 -3.08 -1.58
N LEU A 278 -16.40 -4.19 -1.77
CA LEU A 278 -15.82 -5.49 -2.10
C LEU A 278 -16.14 -5.80 -3.55
N ARG A 279 -15.12 -5.95 -4.40
CA ARG A 279 -15.33 -6.17 -5.84
C ARG A 279 -14.34 -7.16 -6.41
N HIS A 280 -14.76 -7.87 -7.46
CA HIS A 280 -13.83 -8.49 -8.40
C HIS A 280 -13.00 -7.42 -9.13
N GLU A 281 -11.73 -7.68 -9.36
CA GLU A 281 -10.82 -6.72 -10.00
C GLU A 281 -10.07 -7.36 -11.18
N ASP A 282 -10.49 -6.99 -12.39
CA ASP A 282 -9.92 -7.52 -13.64
C ASP A 282 -8.44 -7.17 -13.79
N SER A 283 -8.01 -6.00 -13.31
CA SER A 283 -6.60 -5.58 -13.37
C SER A 283 -5.73 -6.52 -12.51
N LEU A 284 -6.20 -6.89 -11.31
CA LEU A 284 -5.52 -7.84 -10.44
C LEU A 284 -5.42 -9.21 -11.11
N GLN A 285 -6.52 -9.70 -11.70
CA GLN A 285 -6.53 -10.95 -12.45
C GLN A 285 -5.55 -10.90 -13.64
N ALA A 286 -5.58 -9.83 -14.44
CA ALA A 286 -4.75 -9.64 -15.62
C ALA A 286 -3.25 -9.60 -15.29
N SER A 287 -2.87 -9.04 -14.14
CA SER A 287 -1.49 -9.02 -13.67
C SER A 287 -0.91 -10.42 -13.40
N GLY A 288 -1.78 -11.41 -13.15
CA GLY A 288 -1.36 -12.74 -12.73
C GLY A 288 -0.56 -12.74 -11.42
N LEU A 289 -0.77 -11.76 -10.53
CA LEU A 289 -0.01 -11.56 -9.29
C LEU A 289 0.10 -12.83 -8.44
N TRP A 290 -0.96 -13.66 -8.45
CA TRP A 290 -1.05 -14.88 -7.65
C TRP A 290 -0.50 -16.14 -8.34
N ARG A 291 -0.11 -16.04 -9.62
CA ARG A 291 0.34 -17.18 -10.41
C ARG A 291 1.78 -17.59 -10.07
N PRO A 292 2.04 -18.83 -9.63
CA PRO A 292 3.39 -19.28 -9.30
C PRO A 292 4.38 -19.20 -10.47
N ASP A 293 3.91 -19.41 -11.70
CA ASP A 293 4.72 -19.35 -12.93
C ASP A 293 5.11 -17.93 -13.35
N ARG A 294 4.48 -16.90 -12.77
CA ARG A 294 4.86 -15.49 -12.96
C ARG A 294 5.95 -15.02 -11.99
N ARG A 295 6.35 -15.84 -11.01
CA ARG A 295 7.40 -15.48 -10.04
C ARG A 295 8.76 -15.40 -10.71
N ILE A 296 9.51 -14.33 -10.43
CA ILE A 296 10.84 -14.17 -11.01
C ILE A 296 11.83 -15.22 -10.45
N PRO A 297 12.80 -15.67 -11.25
CA PRO A 297 13.88 -16.52 -10.75
C PRO A 297 14.70 -15.82 -9.66
N LYS A 298 15.23 -16.60 -8.72
CA LYS A 298 16.17 -16.08 -7.73
C LYS A 298 17.38 -15.46 -8.42
N GLY A 299 17.68 -14.20 -8.10
CA GLY A 299 18.80 -13.45 -8.67
C GLY A 299 18.48 -12.71 -9.98
N ALA A 300 17.23 -12.74 -10.46
CA ALA A 300 16.82 -11.91 -11.60
C ALA A 300 16.84 -10.41 -11.29
N LEU A 301 16.67 -10.04 -10.02
CA LEU A 301 16.90 -8.68 -9.50
C LEU A 301 18.04 -8.68 -8.47
N PRO A 302 18.81 -7.57 -8.36
CA PRO A 302 19.80 -7.41 -7.30
C PRO A 302 19.17 -7.50 -5.91
N THR A 303 19.95 -7.78 -4.87
CA THR A 303 19.43 -7.77 -3.49
C THR A 303 19.12 -6.35 -3.02
N ALA A 304 18.20 -6.19 -2.07
CA ALA A 304 17.90 -4.90 -1.46
C ALA A 304 19.14 -4.18 -0.91
N GLY A 305 20.09 -4.92 -0.32
CA GLY A 305 21.35 -4.33 0.16
C GLY A 305 22.21 -3.74 -0.95
N ALA A 306 22.25 -4.39 -2.12
CA ALA A 306 22.96 -3.86 -3.29
C ALA A 306 22.27 -2.60 -3.82
N ILE A 307 20.94 -2.62 -3.94
CA ILE A 307 20.16 -1.47 -4.42
C ILE A 307 20.28 -0.28 -3.46
N TRP A 308 20.17 -0.50 -2.14
CA TRP A 308 20.37 0.58 -1.16
C TRP A 308 21.77 1.18 -1.20
N THR A 309 22.80 0.36 -1.44
CA THR A 309 24.17 0.86 -1.57
C THR A 309 24.29 1.78 -2.80
N ALA A 310 23.66 1.40 -3.91
CA ALA A 310 23.63 2.22 -5.12
C ALA A 310 22.86 3.53 -4.91
N HIS A 311 21.67 3.50 -4.30
CA HIS A 311 20.87 4.70 -4.03
C HIS A 311 21.62 5.72 -3.15
N VAL A 312 22.27 5.25 -2.07
CA VAL A 312 23.08 6.11 -1.20
C VAL A 312 24.28 6.70 -1.94
N GLY A 313 24.88 5.96 -2.89
CA GLY A 313 25.99 6.45 -3.71
C GLY A 313 25.58 7.41 -4.84
N ALA A 314 24.30 7.43 -5.21
CA ALA A 314 23.73 8.29 -6.25
C ALA A 314 23.11 9.60 -5.70
N SER A 315 23.03 9.72 -4.36
CA SER A 315 22.45 10.87 -3.63
C SER A 315 23.48 11.97 -3.34
#